data_AF-A0A151QPG4-F1
#
_entry.id   AF-A0A151QPG4-F1
#
_cell.length_a   1.000
_cell.length_b   1.000
_cell.length_c   1.000
_cell.angle_alpha   90.00
_cell.angle_beta   90.00
_cell.angle_gamma   90.00
#
_symmetry.space_group_name_H-M   'P 1'
#
loop_
_entity.id
_entity.type
_entity.pdbx_description
1 polymer ?
#
loop_
_entity_poly.entity_id
_entity_poly.type
_entity_poly.pdbx_seq_one_letter_code
_entity_poly.pdbx_strand_id
1 'polypeptide(L)'
;MRRVLNNQPSDTQSQRENIFHTRCNISNKACSLIVDSGSWCNCCSTRMVEKLGLTTTPHPKPYQLHWLNDDGDMVVNQQVEVEFSIGNYQDKVK
;
A
#
# COMPACT_ATOMS: atom_id res chain seq x y z
N MET A 1 -17.11 18.06 -3.02
CA MET A 1 -16.00 18.07 -4.00
C MET A 1 -15.45 16.65 -4.14
N ARG A 2 -15.43 16.07 -5.33
CA ARG A 2 -14.72 14.80 -5.61
C ARG A 2 -13.23 15.13 -5.83
N ARG A 3 -12.34 14.59 -5.00
CA ARG A 3 -10.89 14.63 -5.28
C ARG A 3 -10.56 13.45 -6.19
N VAL A 4 -10.12 13.75 -7.40
CA VAL A 4 -9.67 12.76 -8.39
C VAL A 4 -8.26 12.31 -7.98
N LEU A 5 -7.95 11.02 -8.12
CA LEU A 5 -6.61 10.48 -7.91
C LEU A 5 -5.67 11.08 -8.98
N ASN A 6 -4.62 11.78 -8.56
CA ASN A 6 -3.76 12.56 -9.48
C ASN A 6 -2.54 11.74 -9.91
N ASN A 7 -2.10 11.91 -11.17
CA ASN A 7 -0.85 11.39 -11.72
C ASN A 7 0.08 12.55 -12.13
N GLN A 8 1.36 12.28 -12.37
CA GLN A 8 2.24 13.16 -13.16
C GLN A 8 1.80 13.09 -14.64
N PRO A 9 1.73 14.22 -15.38
CA PRO A 9 1.25 14.20 -16.76
C PRO A 9 2.24 13.47 -17.68
N SER A 10 1.77 12.46 -18.41
CA SER A 10 2.42 11.90 -19.60
C SER A 10 1.43 11.96 -20.77
N ASP A 11 1.85 12.59 -21.87
CA ASP A 11 0.95 12.97 -22.98
C ASP A 11 0.57 11.79 -23.93
N THR A 12 0.96 10.54 -23.62
CA THR A 12 0.92 9.46 -24.62
C THR A 12 0.52 8.06 -24.12
N GLN A 13 0.17 7.85 -22.84
CA GLN A 13 -0.13 6.50 -22.32
C GLN A 13 -1.51 6.35 -21.65
N SER A 14 -2.15 5.21 -21.93
CA SER A 14 -3.39 4.76 -21.30
C SER A 14 -3.29 4.84 -19.77
N GLN A 15 -4.31 5.38 -19.09
CA GLN A 15 -4.31 5.48 -17.63
C GLN A 15 -4.24 4.14 -16.89
N ARG A 16 -4.37 3.01 -17.60
CA ARG A 16 -4.37 1.66 -17.04
C ARG A 16 -3.03 1.24 -16.44
N GLU A 17 -1.93 1.84 -16.85
CA GLU A 17 -0.59 1.50 -16.37
C GLU A 17 -0.04 2.52 -15.37
N ASN A 18 -0.89 3.48 -14.93
CA ASN A 18 -0.45 4.54 -14.06
C ASN A 18 -0.45 4.11 -12.59
N ILE A 19 0.63 4.46 -11.90
CA ILE A 19 0.73 4.41 -10.45
C ILE A 19 0.01 5.63 -9.90
N PHE A 20 -1.02 5.41 -9.08
CA PHE A 20 -1.79 6.50 -8.46
C PHE A 20 -1.34 6.73 -7.02
N HIS A 21 -1.14 8.00 -6.67
CA HIS A 21 -0.83 8.39 -5.30
C HIS A 21 -2.06 9.05 -4.67
N THR A 22 -2.39 8.62 -3.45
CA THR A 22 -3.48 9.18 -2.67
C THR A 22 -3.17 9.15 -1.18
N ARG A 23 -4.16 9.53 -0.37
CA ARG A 23 -4.11 9.41 1.09
C ARG A 23 -5.26 8.53 1.56
N CYS A 24 -4.96 7.66 2.50
CA CYS A 24 -5.95 6.94 3.29
C CYS A 24 -5.85 7.34 4.77
N ASN A 25 -6.89 7.09 5.54
CA ASN A 25 -6.85 7.20 6.99
C ASN A 25 -6.74 5.80 7.60
N ILE A 26 -5.76 5.60 8.48
CA ILE A 26 -5.58 4.38 9.28
C ILE A 26 -5.54 4.83 10.74
N SER A 27 -6.43 4.29 11.59
CA SER A 27 -6.53 4.70 13.01
C SER A 27 -6.60 6.23 13.19
N ASN A 28 -7.44 6.90 12.39
CA ASN A 28 -7.60 8.37 12.36
C ASN A 28 -6.35 9.18 11.97
N LYS A 29 -5.30 8.54 11.44
CA LYS A 29 -4.09 9.20 10.94
C LYS A 29 -4.00 9.10 9.42
N ALA A 30 -3.74 10.21 8.76
CA ALA A 30 -3.54 10.24 7.31
C ALA A 30 -2.22 9.56 6.93
N CYS A 31 -2.28 8.62 6.01
CA CYS A 31 -1.18 7.83 5.49
C CYS A 31 -1.12 7.97 3.96
N SER A 32 0.08 7.97 3.39
CA SER A 32 0.27 7.90 1.94
C SER A 32 -0.11 6.50 1.46
N LEU A 33 -0.87 6.44 0.37
CA LEU A 33 -1.26 5.19 -0.28
C LEU A 33 -0.88 5.25 -1.75
N ILE A 34 -0.31 4.16 -2.24
CA ILE A 34 -0.03 3.92 -3.66
C ILE A 34 -1.05 2.89 -4.15
N VAL A 35 -1.73 3.19 -5.24
CA VAL A 35 -2.64 2.26 -5.92
C VAL A 35 -1.99 1.91 -7.25
N ASP A 36 -1.62 0.64 -7.37
CA ASP A 36 -0.95 0.09 -8.54
C ASP A 36 -1.65 -1.22 -8.95
N SER A 37 -2.28 -1.21 -10.12
CA SER A 37 -2.94 -2.40 -10.68
C SER A 37 -1.97 -3.47 -11.15
N GLY A 38 -0.68 -3.14 -11.33
CA GLY A 38 0.37 -4.10 -11.63
C GLY A 38 0.95 -4.79 -10.39
N SER A 39 0.60 -4.33 -9.19
CA SER A 39 1.10 -4.93 -7.95
C SER A 39 0.52 -6.34 -7.72
N TRP A 40 1.39 -7.28 -7.34
CA TRP A 40 0.97 -8.66 -7.05
C TRP A 40 0.29 -8.78 -5.67
N CYS A 41 0.66 -7.93 -4.73
CA CYS A 41 0.19 -7.99 -3.35
C CYS A 41 0.14 -6.61 -2.68
N ASN A 42 -0.67 -6.51 -1.63
CA ASN A 42 -0.67 -5.35 -0.76
C ASN A 42 0.54 -5.41 0.17
N CYS A 43 1.23 -4.29 0.31
CA CYS A 43 2.36 -4.15 1.22
C CYS A 43 2.21 -2.85 2.01
N CYS A 44 2.72 -2.83 3.24
CA CYS A 44 2.83 -1.61 4.02
C CYS A 44 4.24 -1.47 4.59
N SER A 45 4.69 -0.23 4.77
CA SER A 45 6.03 0.01 5.30
C SER A 45 6.09 -0.34 6.79
N THR A 46 7.17 -0.98 7.23
CA THR A 46 7.44 -1.24 8.66
C THR A 46 7.37 0.04 9.49
N ARG A 47 7.88 1.16 8.95
CA ARG A 47 7.80 2.48 9.59
C ARG A 47 6.37 2.92 9.89
N MET A 48 5.41 2.61 9.01
CA MET A 48 4.00 2.93 9.23
C MET A 48 3.44 2.09 10.38
N VAL A 49 3.70 0.78 10.37
CA VAL A 49 3.27 -0.17 11.41
C VAL A 49 3.77 0.27 12.78
N GLU A 50 5.07 0.58 12.91
CA GLU A 50 5.68 1.04 14.15
C GLU A 50 5.10 2.37 14.63
N LYS A 51 4.98 3.37 13.75
CA LYS A 51 4.45 4.71 14.11
C LYS A 51 2.98 4.68 14.52
N LEU A 52 2.22 3.72 14.02
CA LEU A 52 0.81 3.53 14.34
C LEU A 52 0.60 2.57 15.50
N GLY A 53 1.65 1.86 15.96
CA GLY A 53 1.56 0.88 17.04
C GLY A 53 0.72 -0.34 16.65
N LEU A 54 0.70 -0.70 15.36
CA LEU A 54 -0.09 -1.83 14.88
C LEU A 54 0.59 -3.16 15.25
N THR A 55 -0.21 -4.12 15.67
CA THR A 55 0.29 -5.47 16.01
C THR A 55 0.46 -6.30 14.74
N THR A 56 1.66 -6.85 14.54
CA THR A 56 1.94 -7.82 13.47
C THR A 56 1.77 -9.24 13.97
N THR A 57 1.58 -10.17 13.03
CA THR A 57 1.64 -11.61 13.26
C THR A 57 2.62 -12.23 12.26
N PRO A 58 3.22 -13.40 12.56
CA PRO A 58 4.00 -14.14 11.57
C PRO A 58 3.16 -14.42 10.31
N HIS A 59 3.75 -14.19 9.14
CA HIS A 59 3.10 -14.52 7.87
C HIS A 59 3.08 -16.05 7.72
N PRO A 60 1.93 -16.67 7.37
CA PRO A 60 1.80 -18.14 7.31
C PRO A 60 2.69 -18.79 6.25
N LYS A 61 3.07 -18.03 5.22
CA LYS A 61 3.96 -18.46 4.13
C LYS A 61 4.94 -17.34 3.79
N PRO A 62 6.06 -17.16 4.51
CA PRO A 62 6.99 -16.09 4.21
C PRO A 62 7.48 -16.14 2.76
N TYR A 63 7.66 -14.98 2.13
CA TYR A 63 8.05 -14.89 0.72
C TYR A 63 9.04 -13.75 0.47
N GLN A 64 9.80 -13.85 -0.61
CA GLN A 64 10.71 -12.80 -1.06
C GLN A 64 10.00 -11.87 -2.04
N LEU A 65 10.23 -10.57 -1.89
CA LEU A 65 9.73 -9.52 -2.78
C LEU A 65 10.81 -9.12 -3.79
N HIS A 66 11.18 -10.06 -4.67
CA HIS A 66 12.24 -9.84 -5.67
C HIS A 66 11.96 -8.66 -6.60
N TRP A 67 10.70 -8.39 -6.93
CA TRP A 67 10.34 -7.30 -7.84
C TRP A 67 10.57 -5.90 -7.25
N LEU A 68 10.71 -5.78 -5.92
CA LEU A 68 11.02 -4.50 -5.25
C LEU A 68 12.50 -4.40 -4.87
N ASN A 69 13.19 -5.52 -4.70
CA ASN A 69 14.61 -5.57 -4.46
C ASN A 69 15.24 -6.82 -5.11
N ASP A 70 16.05 -6.60 -6.15
CA ASP A 70 16.73 -7.65 -6.91
C ASP A 70 17.79 -8.40 -6.08
N ASP A 71 18.28 -7.80 -4.99
CA ASP A 71 19.28 -8.41 -4.11
C ASP A 71 18.68 -9.51 -3.20
N GLY A 72 17.34 -9.69 -3.20
CA GLY A 72 16.66 -10.78 -2.50
C GLY A 72 16.59 -10.64 -0.97
N ASP A 73 17.12 -9.56 -0.42
CA ASP A 73 17.18 -9.28 1.01
C ASP A 73 15.80 -8.93 1.62
N MET A 74 14.83 -8.56 0.77
CA MET A 74 13.52 -8.14 1.24
C MET A 74 12.56 -9.32 1.38
N VAL A 75 12.52 -9.87 2.59
CA VAL A 75 11.64 -10.98 2.99
C VAL A 75 10.42 -10.46 3.73
N VAL A 76 9.23 -10.86 3.29
CA VAL A 76 7.97 -10.67 4.02
C VAL A 76 7.73 -11.90 4.88
N ASN A 77 7.98 -11.77 6.18
CA ASN A 77 7.76 -12.81 7.18
C ASN A 77 6.76 -12.41 8.28
N GLN A 78 6.24 -11.19 8.22
CA GLN A 78 5.21 -10.65 9.11
C GLN A 78 4.05 -10.11 8.27
N GLN A 79 2.85 -10.10 8.84
CA GLN A 79 1.64 -9.50 8.26
C GLN A 79 0.89 -8.71 9.32
N VAL A 80 0.09 -7.75 8.89
CA VAL A 80 -0.71 -6.89 9.76
C VAL A 80 -2.07 -6.68 9.11
N GLU A 81 -3.10 -6.73 9.93
CA GLU A 81 -4.45 -6.40 9.49
C GLU A 81 -4.64 -4.88 9.60
N VAL A 82 -4.99 -4.24 8.48
CA VAL A 82 -5.10 -2.78 8.37
C VAL A 82 -6.52 -2.43 7.94
N GLU A 83 -7.23 -1.73 8.83
CA GLU A 83 -8.45 -1.03 8.49
C GLU A 83 -8.10 0.38 8.01
N PHE A 84 -8.56 0.74 6.81
CA PHE A 84 -8.30 2.04 6.21
C PHE A 84 -9.54 2.64 5.56
N SER A 85 -9.50 3.95 5.34
CA SER A 85 -10.56 4.66 4.62
C SER A 85 -10.03 5.65 3.60
N ILE A 86 -10.76 5.82 2.50
CA ILE A 86 -10.49 6.81 1.44
C ILE A 86 -11.79 7.55 1.15
N GLY A 87 -11.95 8.75 1.72
CA GLY A 87 -13.24 9.45 1.67
C GLY A 87 -14.32 8.64 2.38
N ASN A 88 -15.38 8.26 1.65
CA ASN A 88 -16.48 7.45 2.19
C ASN A 88 -16.23 5.94 2.07
N TYR A 89 -15.18 5.53 1.36
CA TYR A 89 -14.81 4.13 1.24
C TYR A 89 -14.08 3.67 2.50
N GLN A 90 -14.43 2.48 3.00
CA GLN A 90 -13.79 1.82 4.13
C GLN A 90 -13.53 0.38 3.74
N ASP A 91 -12.35 -0.12 4.10
CA ASP A 91 -11.97 -1.50 3.84
C ASP A 91 -10.98 -2.00 4.89
N LYS A 92 -10.84 -3.32 4.96
CA LYS A 92 -10.00 -4.01 5.90
C LYS A 92 -9.25 -5.13 5.18
N VAL A 93 -7.93 -4.96 5.12
CA VAL A 93 -7.02 -5.87 4.40
C VAL A 93 -6.01 -6.51 5.34
N LYS A 94 -5.47 -7.65 4.95
CA LYS A 94 -4.46 -8.40 5.72
C LYS A 94 -3.31 -8.80 4.82
#